data_AF-A0A2U3QXF6-F1
#
_entry.id   AF-A0A2U3QXF6-F1
#
_cell.length_a   1.000
_cell.length_b   1.000
_cell.length_c   1.000
_cell.angle_alpha   90.00
_cell.angle_beta   90.00
_cell.angle_gamma   90.00
#
_symmetry.space_group_name_H-M   'P 1'
#
loop_
_entity.id
_entity.type
_entity.pdbx_description
1 polymer ?
#
loop_
_entity_poly.entity_id
_entity_poly.type
_entity_poly.pdbx_seq_one_letter_code
_entity_poly.pdbx_strand_id
1 'polypeptide(L)'
;MSSISLDLIKGLLNKINIPEGEKLLIIHDPDIIGLKLKISCTVCGRRVRKTWVLEQKYKNQSLKITIGEFPYLSIKEAIKKAIELKTLMANGIDPREVKRQQQIEENENRIKERQEITFKELCYKYIEEYAKIYTINWKEYIDRVHTYAQALYEKKISKIRMTGISSATILSSIWAVARGNIKLAGVMVAIGIILGFYLVNCRWYEN
;
A
#
# COMPACT_ATOMS: atom_id res chain seq x y z
N MET A 1 -25.56 -9.99 36.82
CA MET A 1 -25.01 -10.36 35.49
C MET A 1 -23.55 -10.72 35.72
N SER A 2 -23.16 -11.99 35.52
CA SER A 2 -21.81 -12.47 35.82
C SER A 2 -20.83 -11.95 34.78
N SER A 3 -19.89 -11.12 35.22
CA SER A 3 -18.75 -10.66 34.42
C SER A 3 -17.76 -11.83 34.27
N ILE A 4 -17.74 -12.46 33.09
CA ILE A 4 -16.77 -13.52 32.78
C ILE A 4 -15.47 -12.86 32.31
N SER A 5 -14.37 -13.14 33.03
CA SER A 5 -13.01 -12.66 32.72
C SER A 5 -12.54 -13.06 31.31
N LEU A 6 -11.75 -12.20 30.66
CA LEU A 6 -11.15 -12.41 29.33
C LEU A 6 -10.25 -13.65 29.23
N ASP A 7 -9.62 -14.06 30.33
CA ASP A 7 -8.78 -15.26 30.35
C ASP A 7 -9.62 -16.54 30.16
N LEU A 8 -10.86 -16.54 30.69
CA LEU A 8 -11.86 -17.56 30.44
C LEU A 8 -12.32 -17.57 28.98
N ILE A 9 -12.37 -16.39 28.34
CA ILE A 9 -12.83 -16.21 26.95
C ILE A 9 -11.86 -16.86 25.94
N LYS A 10 -10.55 -16.93 26.21
CA LYS A 10 -9.58 -17.52 25.26
C LYS A 10 -9.82 -19.03 25.02
N GLY A 11 -10.17 -19.78 26.07
CA GLY A 11 -10.54 -21.19 25.96
C GLY A 11 -11.96 -21.40 25.42
N LEU A 12 -12.89 -20.49 25.77
CA LEU A 12 -14.27 -20.51 25.31
C LEU A 12 -14.39 -20.14 23.82
N LEU A 13 -13.57 -19.22 23.31
CA LEU A 13 -13.67 -18.75 21.93
C LEU A 13 -13.44 -19.85 20.90
N ASN A 14 -12.62 -20.85 21.20
CA ASN A 14 -12.44 -21.99 20.31
C ASN A 14 -13.60 -23.01 20.38
N LYS A 15 -14.39 -22.97 21.47
CA LYS A 15 -15.48 -23.93 21.75
C LYS A 15 -16.89 -23.36 21.62
N ILE A 16 -17.06 -22.04 21.54
CA ILE A 16 -18.38 -21.40 21.40
C ILE A 16 -18.96 -21.75 20.03
N ASN A 17 -19.91 -22.68 20.04
CA ASN A 17 -20.94 -22.85 19.02
C ASN A 17 -22.11 -21.93 19.39
N ILE A 18 -22.70 -21.29 18.39
CA ILE A 18 -23.88 -20.46 18.58
C ILE A 18 -25.04 -21.39 18.98
N PRO A 19 -25.81 -21.08 20.04
CA PRO A 19 -26.97 -21.90 20.42
C PRO A 19 -27.98 -21.93 19.27
N GLU A 20 -28.53 -23.11 19.00
CA GLU A 20 -29.43 -23.38 17.89
C GLU A 20 -30.68 -22.47 18.00
N GLY A 21 -30.80 -21.50 17.09
CA GLY A 21 -31.88 -20.51 17.05
C GLY A 21 -31.48 -19.06 17.27
N GLU A 22 -30.33 -18.78 17.91
CA GLU A 22 -29.85 -17.40 18.07
C GLU A 22 -29.07 -16.92 16.85
N LYS A 23 -29.43 -15.73 16.34
CA LYS A 23 -28.73 -15.11 15.20
C LYS A 23 -27.50 -14.31 15.61
N LEU A 24 -27.44 -13.89 16.88
CA LEU A 24 -26.44 -12.95 17.38
C LEU A 24 -26.18 -13.13 18.88
N LEU A 25 -24.91 -13.35 19.25
CA LEU A 25 -24.43 -13.32 20.63
C LEU A 25 -23.47 -12.13 20.81
N ILE A 26 -23.63 -11.38 21.90
CA ILE A 26 -22.76 -10.25 22.24
C ILE A 26 -22.13 -10.53 23.61
N ILE A 27 -20.81 -10.65 23.64
CA ILE A 27 -20.05 -10.85 24.88
C ILE A 27 -19.37 -9.52 25.20
N HIS A 28 -19.52 -9.06 26.44
CA HIS A 28 -18.87 -7.85 26.91
C HIS A 28 -17.52 -8.17 27.54
N ASP A 29 -16.57 -7.30 27.28
CA ASP A 29 -15.29 -7.32 27.96
C ASP A 29 -15.45 -6.70 29.37
N PRO A 30 -15.03 -7.40 30.44
CA PRO A 30 -15.11 -6.86 31.79
C PRO A 30 -14.03 -5.80 32.08
N ASP A 31 -12.88 -5.87 31.41
CA ASP A 31 -11.72 -5.02 31.70
C ASP A 31 -11.79 -3.71 30.89
N ILE A 32 -12.25 -3.78 29.64
CA ILE A 32 -12.40 -2.61 28.76
C ILE A 32 -13.89 -2.27 28.56
N ILE A 33 -14.33 -1.23 29.26
CA ILE A 33 -15.69 -0.68 29.11
C ILE A 33 -15.98 -0.36 27.64
N GLY A 34 -17.05 -0.94 27.10
CA GLY A 34 -17.52 -0.71 25.73
C GLY A 34 -16.90 -1.62 24.67
N LEU A 35 -15.86 -2.41 24.99
CA LEU A 35 -15.37 -3.45 24.10
C LEU A 35 -16.32 -4.65 24.16
N LYS A 36 -16.73 -5.12 22.98
CA LYS A 36 -17.68 -6.21 22.82
C LYS A 36 -17.19 -7.15 21.75
N LEU A 37 -17.34 -8.44 21.99
CA LEU A 37 -17.22 -9.45 20.97
C LEU A 37 -18.61 -9.78 20.41
N LYS A 38 -18.81 -9.47 19.14
CA LYS A 38 -20.01 -9.82 18.39
C LYS A 38 -19.80 -11.15 17.69
N ILE A 39 -20.63 -12.13 17.99
CA ILE A 39 -20.64 -13.44 17.34
C ILE A 39 -21.93 -13.54 16.53
N SER A 40 -21.83 -13.61 15.20
CA SER A 40 -22.98 -13.72 14.30
C SER A 40 -22.92 -14.99 13.47
N CYS A 41 -24.03 -15.72 13.36
CA CYS A 41 -24.19 -16.76 12.35
C CYS A 41 -24.65 -16.14 11.04
N THR A 42 -24.09 -16.60 9.92
CA THR A 42 -24.61 -16.25 8.59
C THR A 42 -25.68 -17.28 8.19
N VAL A 43 -26.64 -16.87 7.35
CA VAL A 43 -27.97 -17.47 7.04
C VAL A 43 -27.99 -18.98 6.69
N CYS A 44 -26.84 -19.65 6.56
CA CYS A 44 -26.74 -21.09 6.30
C CYS A 44 -26.03 -21.88 7.43
N GLY A 45 -25.99 -21.39 8.67
CA GLY A 45 -25.58 -22.13 9.88
C GLY A 45 -24.12 -22.61 9.96
N ARG A 46 -23.34 -22.55 8.87
CA ARG A 46 -22.01 -23.17 8.78
C ARG A 46 -20.84 -22.26 9.13
N ARG A 47 -21.01 -20.93 9.07
CA ARG A 47 -19.91 -19.98 9.33
C ARG A 47 -20.28 -18.98 10.42
N VAL A 48 -19.54 -19.10 11.52
CA VAL A 48 -19.58 -18.20 12.67
C VAL A 48 -18.56 -17.09 12.44
N ARG A 49 -19.02 -15.83 12.39
CA ARG A 49 -18.12 -14.67 12.39
C ARG A 49 -18.01 -14.11 13.80
N LYS A 50 -16.78 -13.84 14.22
CA LYS A 50 -16.44 -13.30 15.53
C LYS A 50 -15.75 -11.96 15.30
N THR A 51 -16.38 -10.87 15.70
CA THR A 51 -15.94 -9.51 15.38
C THR A 51 -15.83 -8.68 16.64
N TRP A 52 -14.67 -8.07 16.85
CA TRP A 52 -14.43 -7.12 17.93
C TRP A 52 -14.99 -5.75 17.56
N VAL A 53 -15.82 -5.21 18.44
CA VAL A 53 -16.49 -3.93 18.28
C VAL A 53 -16.31 -3.10 19.55
N LEU A 54 -15.91 -1.85 19.39
CA LEU A 54 -15.88 -0.86 20.46
C LEU A 54 -17.09 0.07 20.32
N GLU A 55 -17.95 0.08 21.33
CA GLU A 55 -19.08 1.00 21.45
C GLU A 55 -18.83 1.98 22.59
N GLN A 56 -18.64 3.26 22.27
CA GLN A 56 -18.34 4.30 23.25
C GLN A 56 -19.01 5.62 22.89
N LYS A 57 -19.43 6.39 23.89
CA LYS A 57 -19.91 7.76 23.67
C LYS A 57 -18.72 8.71 23.56
N TYR A 58 -18.72 9.53 22.51
CA TYR A 58 -17.72 10.58 22.26
C TYR A 58 -18.44 11.82 21.75
N LYS A 59 -18.18 13.00 22.34
CA LYS A 59 -18.84 14.27 22.00
C LYS A 59 -20.37 14.16 21.88
N ASN A 60 -21.02 13.53 22.88
CA ASN A 60 -22.47 13.24 22.91
C ASN A 60 -23.01 12.33 21.79
N GLN A 61 -22.14 11.74 20.97
CA GLN A 61 -22.51 10.78 19.93
C GLN A 61 -22.09 9.37 20.33
N SER A 62 -22.94 8.38 20.08
CA SER A 62 -22.55 6.97 20.22
C SER A 62 -21.70 6.54 19.03
N LEU A 63 -20.43 6.29 19.28
CA LEU A 63 -19.47 5.79 18.31
C LEU A 63 -19.42 4.27 18.38
N LYS A 64 -19.63 3.63 17.22
CA LYS A 64 -19.46 2.20 17.03
C LYS A 64 -18.31 1.96 16.06
N ILE A 65 -17.20 1.42 16.54
CA ILE A 65 -16.02 1.12 15.74
C ILE A 65 -15.80 -0.39 15.70
N THR A 66 -15.78 -0.95 14.50
CA THR A 66 -15.30 -2.32 14.29
C THR A 66 -13.77 -2.33 14.28
N ILE A 67 -13.16 -3.11 15.17
CA ILE A 67 -11.69 -3.28 15.29
C ILE A 67 -11.22 -4.36 14.31
N GLY A 68 -11.93 -5.48 14.24
CA GLY A 68 -11.71 -6.53 13.24
C GLY A 68 -12.18 -7.91 13.68
N GLU A 69 -11.80 -8.96 12.93
CA GLU A 69 -12.34 -10.32 13.09
C GLU A 69 -11.34 -11.29 13.74
N PHE A 70 -11.81 -12.16 14.63
CA PHE A 70 -11.08 -13.32 15.13
C PHE A 70 -11.21 -14.48 14.11
N PRO A 71 -10.16 -15.26 13.82
CA PRO A 71 -8.88 -15.39 14.54
C PRO A 71 -7.75 -14.48 14.04
N TYR A 72 -7.98 -13.67 12.99
CA TYR A 72 -6.94 -12.81 12.41
C TYR A 72 -6.46 -11.72 13.38
N LEU A 73 -7.35 -11.24 14.25
CA LEU A 73 -7.01 -10.40 15.39
C LEU A 73 -7.14 -11.19 16.67
N SER A 74 -6.02 -11.35 17.36
CA SER A 74 -5.97 -11.95 18.68
C SER A 74 -6.64 -11.04 19.71
N ILE A 75 -7.03 -11.61 20.85
CA ILE A 75 -7.63 -10.89 21.97
C ILE A 75 -6.70 -9.74 22.43
N LYS A 76 -5.41 -10.03 22.60
CA LYS A 76 -4.41 -9.05 23.06
C LYS A 76 -4.29 -7.87 22.09
N GLU A 77 -4.29 -8.13 20.79
CA GLU A 77 -4.25 -7.08 19.78
C GLU A 77 -5.55 -6.27 19.73
N ALA A 78 -6.70 -6.91 19.91
CA ALA A 78 -8.00 -6.23 19.98
C ALA A 78 -8.06 -5.28 21.20
N ILE A 79 -7.59 -5.73 22.36
CA ILE A 79 -7.44 -4.93 23.59
C ILE A 79 -6.51 -3.74 23.33
N LYS A 80 -5.32 -3.98 22.76
CA LYS A 80 -4.35 -2.93 22.44
C LYS A 80 -4.95 -1.86 21.52
N LYS A 81 -5.60 -2.27 20.42
CA LYS A 81 -6.28 -1.36 19.50
C LYS A 81 -7.44 -0.61 20.17
N ALA A 82 -8.18 -1.25 21.07
CA ALA A 82 -9.25 -0.58 21.81
C ALA A 82 -8.70 0.51 22.73
N ILE A 83 -7.56 0.27 23.39
CA ILE A 83 -6.86 1.27 24.21
C ILE A 83 -6.36 2.41 23.33
N GLU A 84 -5.71 2.12 22.20
CA GLU A 84 -5.24 3.15 21.25
C GLU A 84 -6.38 4.06 20.77
N LEU A 85 -7.53 3.48 20.40
CA LEU A 85 -8.73 4.24 20.01
C LEU A 85 -9.25 5.11 21.16
N LYS A 86 -9.23 4.61 22.39
CA LYS A 86 -9.60 5.38 23.58
C LYS A 86 -8.64 6.53 23.85
N THR A 87 -7.33 6.30 23.70
CA THR A 87 -6.31 7.35 23.83
C THR A 87 -6.48 8.44 22.78
N LEU A 88 -6.77 8.07 21.53
CA LEU A 88 -7.08 9.05 20.47
C LEU A 88 -8.30 9.92 20.85
N MET A 89 -9.37 9.30 21.34
CA MET A 89 -10.55 10.02 21.81
C MET A 89 -10.23 10.92 23.02
N ALA A 90 -9.40 10.46 23.96
CA ALA A 90 -8.96 11.26 25.10
C ALA A 90 -8.14 12.49 24.66
N ASN A 91 -7.35 12.36 23.59
CA ASN A 91 -6.61 13.45 22.96
C ASN A 91 -7.50 14.38 22.11
N GLY A 92 -8.81 14.17 22.08
CA GLY A 92 -9.75 15.00 21.32
C GLY A 92 -9.82 14.70 19.81
N ILE A 93 -9.13 13.66 19.35
CA ILE A 93 -9.09 13.24 17.95
C ILE A 93 -10.24 12.25 17.68
N ASP A 94 -11.05 12.51 16.65
CA ASP A 94 -12.10 11.56 16.23
C ASP A 94 -11.47 10.42 15.41
N PRO A 95 -11.60 9.14 15.83
CA PRO A 95 -11.08 8.01 15.07
C PRO A 95 -11.64 7.87 13.64
N ARG A 96 -12.83 8.42 13.37
CA ARG A 96 -13.41 8.43 12.00
C ARG A 96 -12.60 9.33 11.08
N GLU A 97 -12.12 10.46 11.59
CA GLU A 97 -11.34 11.41 10.82
C GLU A 97 -9.99 10.82 10.44
N VAL A 98 -9.33 10.14 11.38
CA VAL A 98 -8.06 9.45 11.12
C VAL A 98 -8.21 8.42 10.01
N LYS A 99 -9.28 7.60 10.06
CA LYS A 99 -9.56 6.62 8.98
C LYS A 99 -9.84 7.29 7.64
N ARG A 100 -10.56 8.41 7.64
CA ARG A 100 -10.85 9.19 6.42
C ARG A 100 -9.56 9.71 5.79
N GLN A 101 -8.67 10.29 6.61
CA GLN A 101 -7.39 10.82 6.16
C GLN A 101 -6.49 9.71 5.59
N GLN A 102 -6.41 8.56 6.26
CA GLN A 102 -5.67 7.39 5.75
C GLN A 102 -6.20 6.94 4.39
N GLN A 103 -7.53 6.90 4.21
CA GLN A 103 -8.14 6.53 2.92
C GLN A 103 -7.86 7.56 1.82
N ILE A 104 -7.87 8.85 2.15
CA ILE A 104 -7.53 9.92 1.20
C ILE A 104 -6.08 9.76 0.77
N GLU A 105 -5.15 9.61 1.73
CA GLU A 105 -3.72 9.43 1.45
C GLU A 105 -3.45 8.16 0.62
N GLU A 106 -4.07 7.03 0.96
CA GLU A 106 -3.98 5.81 0.16
C GLU A 106 -4.52 6.01 -1.26
N ASN A 107 -5.65 6.71 -1.41
CA ASN A 107 -6.22 6.97 -2.73
C ASN A 107 -5.36 7.93 -3.55
N GLU A 108 -4.83 8.99 -2.93
CA GLU A 108 -3.87 9.90 -3.57
C GLU A 108 -2.62 9.15 -4.01
N ASN A 109 -2.05 8.28 -3.17
CA ASN A 109 -0.91 7.46 -3.53
C ASN A 109 -1.23 6.53 -4.70
N ARG A 110 -2.43 5.92 -4.73
CA ARG A 110 -2.89 5.10 -5.86
C ARG A 110 -3.09 5.91 -7.14
N ILE A 111 -3.56 7.15 -7.04
CA ILE A 111 -3.73 8.05 -8.19
C ILE A 111 -2.37 8.47 -8.71
N LYS A 112 -1.45 8.92 -7.84
CA LYS A 112 -0.06 9.25 -8.18
C LYS A 112 0.63 8.07 -8.84
N GLU A 113 0.48 6.87 -8.28
CA GLU A 113 0.99 5.65 -8.89
C GLU A 113 0.40 5.42 -10.29
N ARG A 114 -0.89 5.68 -10.53
CA ARG A 114 -1.50 5.51 -11.86
C ARG A 114 -1.06 6.56 -12.87
N GLN A 115 -0.87 7.80 -12.40
CA GLN A 115 -0.40 8.92 -13.22
C GLN A 115 1.11 8.84 -13.52
N GLU A 116 1.83 8.05 -12.73
CA GLU A 116 3.24 7.84 -12.92
C GLU A 116 3.53 7.22 -14.29
N ILE A 117 4.26 7.96 -15.11
CA ILE A 117 4.60 7.53 -16.46
C ILE A 117 5.49 6.28 -16.43
N THR A 118 5.26 5.40 -17.39
CA THR A 118 6.11 4.23 -17.64
C THR A 118 7.36 4.62 -18.42
N PHE A 119 8.40 3.78 -18.34
CA PHE A 119 9.61 4.01 -19.14
C PHE A 119 9.32 4.01 -20.64
N LYS A 120 8.36 3.20 -21.10
CA LYS A 120 7.92 3.19 -22.50
C LYS A 120 7.36 4.54 -22.94
N GLU A 121 6.45 5.11 -22.14
CA GLU A 121 5.87 6.44 -22.41
C GLU A 121 6.94 7.53 -22.39
N LEU A 122 7.89 7.45 -21.46
CA LEU A 122 9.03 8.36 -21.42
C LEU A 122 9.89 8.25 -22.69
N CYS A 123 10.21 7.04 -23.14
CA CYS A 123 10.96 6.82 -24.37
C CYS A 123 10.26 7.48 -25.56
N TYR A 124 8.94 7.32 -25.70
CA TYR A 124 8.20 7.97 -26.78
C TYR A 124 8.20 9.49 -26.68
N LYS A 125 8.00 10.07 -25.49
CA LYS A 125 8.12 11.52 -25.29
C LYS A 125 9.49 12.04 -25.70
N TYR A 126 10.57 11.37 -25.26
CA TYR A 126 11.93 11.72 -25.65
C TYR A 126 12.15 11.65 -27.17
N ILE A 127 11.57 10.64 -27.84
CA ILE A 127 11.68 10.50 -29.30
C ILE A 127 11.03 11.68 -30.00
N GLU A 128 9.78 11.97 -29.66
CA GLU A 128 8.96 13.01 -30.30
C GLU A 128 9.51 14.41 -30.02
N GLU A 129 9.85 14.71 -28.77
CA GLU A 129 10.20 16.06 -28.33
C GLU A 129 11.68 16.41 -28.52
N TYR A 130 12.56 15.41 -28.65
CA TYR A 130 14.00 15.65 -28.68
C TYR A 130 14.73 14.87 -29.78
N ALA A 131 14.61 13.53 -29.81
CA ALA A 131 15.46 12.71 -30.67
C ALA A 131 15.27 13.01 -32.17
N LYS A 132 14.02 13.24 -32.62
CA LYS A 132 13.72 13.62 -34.00
C LYS A 132 14.34 14.96 -34.43
N ILE A 133 14.53 15.88 -33.49
CA ILE A 133 15.01 17.23 -33.76
C ILE A 133 16.53 17.28 -33.76
N TYR A 134 17.17 16.61 -32.79
CA TYR A 134 18.59 16.80 -32.51
C TYR A 134 19.49 15.61 -32.89
N THR A 135 18.92 14.43 -33.23
CA THR A 135 19.71 13.23 -33.48
C THR A 135 19.54 12.73 -34.92
N ILE A 136 20.63 12.69 -35.69
CA ILE A 136 20.62 12.23 -37.09
C ILE A 136 20.27 10.72 -37.19
N ASN A 137 20.88 9.88 -36.34
CA ASN A 137 20.65 8.42 -36.31
C ASN A 137 19.66 7.99 -35.22
N TRP A 138 18.63 8.79 -34.97
CA TRP A 138 17.67 8.53 -33.89
C TRP A 138 16.99 7.15 -34.02
N LYS A 139 16.73 6.68 -35.24
CA LYS A 139 16.11 5.37 -35.50
C LYS A 139 16.94 4.21 -34.96
N GLU A 140 18.23 4.15 -35.32
CA GLU A 140 19.15 3.10 -34.86
C GLU A 140 19.37 3.15 -33.34
N TYR A 141 19.40 4.36 -32.78
CA TYR A 141 19.54 4.55 -31.35
C TYR A 141 18.32 4.00 -30.59
N ILE A 142 17.12 4.25 -31.10
CA ILE A 142 15.88 3.74 -30.51
C ILE A 142 15.72 2.24 -30.69
N ASP A 143 16.10 1.67 -31.82
CA ASP A 143 16.08 0.22 -32.02
C ASP A 143 16.97 -0.50 -31.00
N ARG A 144 18.12 0.11 -30.64
CA ARG A 144 18.98 -0.41 -29.57
C ARG A 144 18.34 -0.31 -28.21
N VAL A 145 17.74 0.83 -27.87
CA VAL A 145 17.00 0.98 -26.59
C VAL A 145 15.85 -0.03 -26.54
N HIS A 146 15.10 -0.22 -27.63
CA HIS A 146 14.03 -1.20 -27.70
C HIS A 146 14.54 -2.63 -27.51
N THR A 147 15.65 -3.00 -28.13
CA THR A 147 16.20 -4.36 -28.05
C THR A 147 16.67 -4.70 -26.64
N TYR A 148 17.36 -3.77 -25.98
CA TYR A 148 18.05 -4.06 -24.72
C TYR A 148 17.30 -3.58 -23.47
N ALA A 149 16.45 -2.57 -23.59
CA ALA A 149 15.66 -2.01 -22.49
C ALA A 149 14.20 -2.49 -22.49
N GLN A 150 13.83 -3.47 -23.33
CA GLN A 150 12.47 -4.02 -23.39
C GLN A 150 11.95 -4.44 -22.00
N ALA A 151 12.80 -5.03 -21.16
CA ALA A 151 12.46 -5.45 -19.81
C ALA A 151 12.13 -4.28 -18.84
N LEU A 152 12.42 -3.04 -19.24
CA LEU A 152 12.14 -1.83 -18.48
C LEU A 152 10.88 -1.11 -18.95
N TYR A 153 10.35 -1.42 -20.13
CA TYR A 153 9.26 -0.67 -20.77
C TYR A 153 7.98 -0.62 -19.93
N GLU A 154 7.64 -1.73 -19.27
CA GLU A 154 6.45 -1.85 -18.41
C GLU A 154 6.69 -1.32 -16.99
N LYS A 155 7.93 -0.96 -16.64
CA LYS A 155 8.27 -0.47 -15.31
C LYS A 155 7.99 1.02 -15.22
N LYS A 156 7.41 1.41 -14.08
CA LYS A 156 7.26 2.81 -13.67
C LYS A 156 8.62 3.41 -13.32
N ILE A 157 8.80 4.71 -13.57
CA ILE A 157 10.09 5.39 -13.40
C ILE A 157 10.60 5.35 -11.94
N SER A 158 9.74 5.52 -10.95
CA SER A 158 10.07 5.45 -9.51
C SER A 158 10.68 4.10 -9.12
N LYS A 159 10.23 3.01 -9.75
CA LYS A 159 10.76 1.66 -9.52
C LYS A 159 12.11 1.45 -10.22
N ILE A 160 12.39 2.21 -11.26
CA ILE A 160 13.68 2.26 -11.95
C ILE A 160 14.57 3.19 -11.12
N ARG A 161 15.17 2.69 -10.03
CA ARG A 161 16.00 3.48 -9.07
C ARG A 161 16.98 4.43 -9.79
N MET A 162 16.62 5.70 -9.96
CA MET A 162 17.41 6.70 -10.70
C MET A 162 18.79 6.97 -10.11
N THR A 163 18.91 6.95 -8.78
CA THR A 163 20.16 7.24 -8.07
C THR A 163 21.19 6.11 -8.17
N GLY A 164 20.73 4.86 -8.30
CA GLY A 164 21.59 3.71 -8.52
C GLY A 164 21.95 3.52 -10.00
N ILE A 165 21.07 3.93 -10.90
CA ILE A 165 21.27 3.77 -12.34
C ILE A 165 22.33 4.74 -12.83
N SER A 166 22.33 6.04 -12.50
CA SER A 166 23.40 6.94 -13.03
C SER A 166 24.82 6.44 -12.73
N SER A 167 25.13 6.09 -11.48
CA SER A 167 26.46 5.59 -11.09
C SER A 167 26.71 4.14 -11.53
N ALA A 168 25.76 3.22 -11.36
CA ALA A 168 25.94 1.82 -11.75
C ALA A 168 25.86 1.59 -13.27
N THR A 169 25.08 2.38 -14.00
CA THR A 169 25.03 2.40 -15.47
C THR A 169 26.34 2.94 -16.01
N ILE A 170 26.90 4.03 -15.46
CA ILE A 170 28.23 4.50 -15.86
C ILE A 170 29.29 3.43 -15.57
N LEU A 171 29.33 2.86 -14.37
CA LEU A 171 30.29 1.82 -13.99
C LEU A 171 30.13 0.53 -14.82
N SER A 172 28.89 0.11 -15.10
CA SER A 172 28.61 -1.07 -15.94
C SER A 172 28.86 -0.82 -17.42
N SER A 173 28.70 0.41 -17.91
CA SER A 173 29.11 0.80 -19.26
C SER A 173 30.62 0.67 -19.41
N ILE A 174 31.37 1.21 -18.44
CA ILE A 174 32.83 1.12 -18.40
C ILE A 174 33.26 -0.35 -18.36
N TRP A 175 32.64 -1.17 -17.51
CA TRP A 175 32.90 -2.61 -17.44
C TRP A 175 32.51 -3.37 -18.72
N ALA A 176 31.42 -2.99 -19.38
CA ALA A 176 30.97 -3.60 -20.63
C ALA A 176 31.95 -3.29 -21.78
N VAL A 177 32.46 -2.05 -21.86
CA VAL A 177 33.53 -1.68 -22.79
C VAL A 177 34.81 -2.45 -22.47
N ALA A 178 35.19 -2.56 -21.19
CA ALA A 178 36.37 -3.31 -20.77
C ALA A 178 36.29 -4.82 -21.13
N ARG A 179 35.08 -5.41 -21.19
CA ARG A 179 34.84 -6.78 -21.69
C ARG A 179 34.60 -6.88 -23.21
N GLY A 180 34.77 -5.79 -23.96
CA GLY A 180 34.60 -5.77 -25.42
C GLY A 180 33.14 -5.71 -25.91
N ASN A 181 32.16 -5.48 -25.04
CA ASN A 181 30.75 -5.43 -25.40
C ASN A 181 30.24 -3.99 -25.60
N ILE A 182 30.72 -3.37 -26.68
CA ILE A 182 30.48 -1.96 -27.02
C ILE A 182 28.99 -1.65 -27.22
N LYS A 183 28.20 -2.62 -27.72
CA LYS A 183 26.75 -2.46 -27.94
C LYS A 183 25.98 -2.25 -26.63
N LEU A 184 26.33 -3.01 -25.59
CA LEU A 184 25.73 -2.88 -24.25
C LEU A 184 26.07 -1.54 -23.59
N ALA A 185 27.30 -1.05 -23.77
CA ALA A 185 27.70 0.26 -23.27
C ALA A 185 26.91 1.41 -23.93
N GLY A 186 26.67 1.32 -25.25
CA GLY A 186 25.87 2.33 -25.97
C GLY A 186 24.42 2.41 -25.48
N VAL A 187 23.80 1.27 -25.15
CA VAL A 187 22.43 1.22 -24.58
C VAL A 187 22.37 1.85 -23.20
N MET A 188 23.38 1.57 -22.36
CA MET A 188 23.44 2.11 -21.01
C MET A 188 23.53 3.64 -21.02
N VAL A 189 24.37 4.21 -21.89
CA VAL A 189 24.42 5.66 -22.13
C VAL A 189 23.06 6.17 -22.61
N ALA A 190 22.40 5.42 -23.49
CA ALA A 190 21.13 5.84 -24.07
C ALA A 190 20.00 5.93 -23.04
N ILE A 191 19.89 4.94 -22.15
CA ILE A 191 18.95 4.93 -21.03
C ILE A 191 19.24 6.12 -20.10
N GLY A 192 20.52 6.41 -19.86
CA GLY A 192 20.95 7.56 -19.06
C GLY A 192 20.47 8.90 -19.63
N ILE A 193 20.57 9.11 -20.94
CA ILE A 193 20.10 10.33 -21.61
C ILE A 193 18.58 10.48 -21.50
N ILE A 194 17.82 9.40 -21.72
CA ILE A 194 16.35 9.41 -21.63
C ILE A 194 15.88 9.72 -20.20
N LEU A 195 16.53 9.14 -19.19
CA LEU A 195 16.25 9.45 -17.78
C LEU A 195 16.70 10.86 -17.39
N GLY A 196 17.81 11.36 -17.97
CA GLY A 196 18.24 12.74 -17.83
C GLY A 196 17.21 13.73 -18.39
N PHE A 197 16.64 13.42 -19.55
CA PHE A 197 15.53 14.19 -20.13
C PHE A 197 14.32 14.25 -19.19
N TYR A 198 13.94 13.14 -18.56
CA TYR A 198 12.86 13.12 -17.55
C TYR A 198 13.15 14.04 -16.36
N LEU A 199 14.39 14.03 -15.85
CA LEU A 199 14.81 14.87 -14.73
C LEU A 199 14.74 16.36 -15.05
N VAL A 200 15.15 16.75 -16.25
CA VAL A 200 15.20 18.16 -16.67
C VAL A 200 13.82 18.66 -17.08
N ASN A 201 13.04 17.87 -17.82
CA ASN A 201 11.81 18.36 -18.47
C ASN A 201 10.51 17.88 -17.82
N CYS A 202 10.46 16.71 -17.18
CA CYS A 202 9.20 16.21 -16.62
C CYS A 202 9.06 16.46 -15.12
N ARG A 203 10.16 16.36 -14.36
CA ARG A 203 10.13 16.57 -12.90
C ARG A 203 9.93 18.05 -12.50
N TRP A 204 10.21 18.99 -13.39
CA TRP A 204 10.02 20.44 -13.15
C TRP A 204 8.58 20.92 -13.43
N TYR A 205 7.77 20.15 -14.17
CA TYR A 205 6.37 20.50 -14.46
C TYR A 205 5.38 19.99 -13.40
N GLU A 206 5.83 19.24 -12.40
CA GLU A 206 4.98 18.67 -11.34
C GLU A 206 5.06 19.45 -10.00
N ASN A 207 5.71 20.62 -9.96
CA ASN A 207 5.75 21.51 -8.79
C ASN A 207 4.81 22.71 -8.95
#